data_AF-A0A0M9VQ62-F1
#
_entry.id   AF-A0A0M9VQ62-F1
#
_cell.length_a   1.000
_cell.length_b   1.000
_cell.length_c   1.000
_cell.angle_alpha   90.00
_cell.angle_beta   90.00
_cell.angle_gamma   90.00
#
_symmetry.space_group_name_H-M   'P 1'
#
loop_
_entity.id
_entity.type
_entity.pdbx_description
1 polymer ?
#
loop_
_entity_poly.entity_id
_entity_poly.type
_entity_poly.pdbx_seq_one_letter_code
_entity_poly.pdbx_strand_id
1 'polypeptide(L)'
;MATRVGYALLFCVDAIAAWISLTPSLARSIEEWTYKYVQVQCIQQETCVGVLAVHRITFALALFHVVLALLLVDVHDTRNPRATIQNGWWGPKILAWISLVVCTFFLPSAFFVFWANYIAPVFAVSFIFLGLVLLVDFAHSWSEACLDEWERQGSDVWKYVLVGTTLGLYGMVLLATLLLYLFFATGPCTSNRVLITINLLLSVVLTVLCVHPRIQEANPRSGLAQSSMVLAYMTYLLTSALMNRDNKQCNPIARGRGESAHTTTAVLGVVFTFLAIAYSTTRAATHTLMLGGDRTTGDIALDPEPVAMEAPISVPPAPKNTLRIEAIRSAVAAGSLPSSVLDDELQTQQDEGRVLVNTNDDERAGTRYHYSVFHVIFAVAACYTAMLLTDWHAVRAVKEF
;
A
#
# COMPACT_ATOMS: atom_id res chain seq x y z
N MET A 1 -2.26 0.77 15.16
CA MET A 1 -1.17 1.30 14.27
C MET A 1 0.06 0.38 14.14
N ALA A 2 0.66 -0.08 15.24
CA ALA A 2 1.91 -0.85 15.20
C ALA A 2 1.87 -2.13 14.34
N THR A 3 0.72 -2.82 14.32
CA THR A 3 0.54 -4.09 13.60
C THR A 3 0.53 -3.89 12.08
N ARG A 4 -0.12 -2.81 11.61
CA ARG A 4 -0.10 -2.37 10.21
C ARG A 4 1.32 -2.08 9.72
N VAL A 5 2.11 -1.36 10.52
CA VAL A 5 3.53 -1.10 10.23
C VAL A 5 4.33 -2.40 10.19
N GLY A 6 4.07 -3.35 11.11
CA GLY A 6 4.71 -4.65 11.11
C GLY A 6 4.53 -5.42 9.79
N TYR A 7 3.31 -5.42 9.22
CA TYR A 7 3.06 -6.05 7.92
C TYR A 7 3.74 -5.30 6.75
N ALA A 8 3.79 -3.96 6.80
CA ALA A 8 4.53 -3.18 5.81
C ALA A 8 6.05 -3.47 5.86
N LEU A 9 6.62 -3.63 7.06
CA LEU A 9 8.02 -4.03 7.22
C LEU A 9 8.29 -5.45 6.71
N LEU A 10 7.38 -6.40 6.99
CA LEU A 10 7.48 -7.77 6.45
C LEU A 10 7.47 -7.75 4.91
N PHE A 11 6.59 -6.96 4.30
CA PHE A 11 6.54 -6.76 2.86
C PHE A 11 7.85 -6.20 2.30
N CYS A 12 8.46 -5.21 2.98
CA CYS A 12 9.76 -4.68 2.57
C CYS A 12 10.87 -5.73 2.63
N VAL A 13 10.90 -6.55 3.69
CA VAL A 13 11.88 -7.63 3.83
C VAL A 13 11.73 -8.64 2.70
N ASP A 14 10.50 -9.01 2.35
CA ASP A 14 10.23 -9.90 1.23
C ASP A 14 10.66 -9.30 -0.12
N ALA A 15 10.33 -8.03 -0.38
CA ALA A 15 10.74 -7.33 -1.59
C ALA A 15 12.27 -7.22 -1.73
N ILE A 16 12.98 -6.98 -0.62
CA ILE A 16 14.44 -6.96 -0.58
C ILE A 16 15.00 -8.37 -0.84
N ALA A 17 14.44 -9.41 -0.21
CA ALA A 17 14.86 -10.79 -0.44
C ALA A 17 14.64 -11.21 -1.90
N ALA A 18 13.50 -10.86 -2.48
CA ALA A 18 13.18 -11.07 -3.88
C ALA A 18 14.18 -10.33 -4.80
N TRP A 19 14.46 -9.05 -4.54
CA TRP A 19 15.49 -8.32 -5.29
C TRP A 19 16.85 -9.03 -5.21
N ILE A 20 17.30 -9.38 -4.01
CA ILE A 20 18.61 -10.02 -3.82
C ILE A 20 18.68 -11.34 -4.60
N SER A 21 17.57 -12.07 -4.76
CA SER A 21 17.50 -13.31 -5.55
C SER A 21 17.76 -13.14 -7.05
N LEU A 22 17.67 -11.92 -7.58
CA LEU A 22 18.08 -11.60 -8.96
C LEU A 22 19.60 -11.48 -9.11
N THR A 23 20.36 -11.40 -8.01
CA THR A 23 21.82 -11.27 -8.06
C THR A 23 22.46 -12.58 -8.54
N PRO A 24 23.45 -12.55 -9.47
CA PRO A 24 24.05 -13.77 -10.02
C PRO A 24 24.77 -14.65 -8.98
N SER A 25 25.18 -14.10 -7.84
CA SER A 25 25.77 -14.88 -6.74
C SER A 25 24.71 -15.75 -6.05
N LEU A 26 23.57 -15.15 -5.68
CA LEU A 26 22.51 -15.88 -4.99
C LEU A 26 21.76 -16.81 -5.94
N ALA A 27 21.56 -16.42 -7.21
CA ALA A 27 20.96 -17.30 -8.21
C ALA A 27 21.75 -18.62 -8.38
N ARG A 28 23.09 -18.55 -8.38
CA ARG A 28 23.96 -19.74 -8.41
C ARG A 28 23.86 -20.58 -7.14
N SER A 29 23.88 -19.94 -5.96
CA SER A 29 23.71 -20.67 -4.70
C SER A 29 22.34 -21.35 -4.60
N ILE A 30 21.27 -20.71 -5.07
CA ILE A 30 19.93 -21.30 -5.12
C ILE A 30 19.91 -22.52 -6.06
N GLU A 31 20.55 -22.43 -7.22
CA GLU A 31 20.66 -23.54 -8.17
C GLU A 31 21.39 -24.75 -7.55
N GLU A 32 22.48 -24.51 -6.82
CA GLU A 32 23.23 -25.53 -6.10
C GLU A 32 22.40 -26.16 -4.97
N TRP A 33 21.73 -25.34 -4.15
CA TRP A 33 20.90 -25.81 -3.03
C TRP A 33 19.66 -26.58 -3.47
N THR A 34 19.14 -26.29 -4.66
CA THR A 34 17.98 -26.99 -5.24
C THR A 34 18.37 -28.19 -6.11
N TYR A 35 19.63 -28.63 -6.09
CA TYR A 35 20.13 -29.79 -6.84
C TYR A 35 19.74 -29.75 -8.34
N LYS A 36 19.74 -28.56 -8.96
CA LYS A 36 19.32 -28.34 -10.36
C LYS A 36 17.88 -28.75 -10.71
N TYR A 37 17.02 -29.02 -9.72
CA TYR A 37 15.59 -29.28 -9.95
C TYR A 37 14.84 -28.02 -10.46
N VAL A 38 15.39 -26.83 -10.22
CA VAL A 38 14.80 -25.53 -10.59
C VAL A 38 15.47 -24.98 -11.86
N GLN A 39 15.60 -25.78 -12.91
CA GLN A 39 16.06 -25.28 -14.20
C GLN A 39 14.89 -24.85 -15.08
N VAL A 40 14.84 -23.55 -15.39
CA VAL A 40 13.94 -22.92 -16.36
C VAL A 40 14.76 -22.06 -17.32
N GLN A 41 14.51 -22.20 -18.62
CA GLN A 41 15.10 -21.36 -19.66
C GLN A 41 14.20 -20.14 -19.87
N CYS A 42 14.79 -18.95 -19.83
CA CYS A 42 14.11 -17.76 -20.32
C CYS A 42 14.28 -17.66 -21.83
N ILE A 43 13.35 -16.95 -22.49
CA ILE A 43 13.34 -16.73 -23.93
C ILE A 43 14.61 -15.98 -24.42
N GLN A 44 15.36 -15.33 -23.51
CA GLN A 44 16.48 -14.45 -23.85
C GLN A 44 17.79 -14.68 -23.06
N GLN A 45 17.83 -15.57 -22.06
CA GLN A 45 19.06 -15.91 -21.30
C GLN A 45 19.11 -17.41 -21.00
N GLU A 46 20.33 -17.98 -20.99
CA GLU A 46 20.57 -19.43 -20.87
C GLU A 46 20.07 -20.03 -19.55
N THR A 47 19.94 -19.25 -18.47
CA THR A 47 19.32 -19.67 -17.19
C THR A 47 18.59 -18.50 -16.52
N CYS A 48 17.37 -18.74 -16.03
CA CYS A 48 16.51 -17.71 -15.45
C CYS A 48 16.05 -18.04 -14.03
N VAL A 49 16.98 -18.58 -13.24
CA VAL A 49 16.72 -19.05 -11.88
C VAL A 49 16.27 -17.88 -10.98
N GLY A 50 16.86 -16.69 -11.15
CA GLY A 50 16.51 -15.50 -10.37
C GLY A 50 15.06 -15.04 -10.57
N VAL A 51 14.58 -14.99 -11.81
CA VAL A 51 13.19 -14.59 -12.12
C VAL A 51 12.19 -15.56 -11.49
N LEU A 52 12.46 -16.87 -11.58
CA LEU A 52 11.60 -17.87 -10.94
C LEU A 52 11.67 -17.81 -9.41
N ALA A 53 12.84 -17.52 -8.84
CA ALA A 53 13.03 -17.35 -7.41
C ALA A 53 12.20 -16.17 -6.86
N VAL A 54 12.18 -15.03 -7.57
CA VAL A 54 11.31 -13.89 -7.23
C VAL A 54 9.84 -14.32 -7.13
N HIS A 55 9.34 -15.04 -8.13
CA HIS A 55 7.95 -15.52 -8.12
C HIS A 55 7.67 -16.50 -6.98
N ARG A 56 8.63 -17.35 -6.59
CA ARG A 56 8.47 -18.28 -5.45
C ARG A 56 8.38 -17.53 -4.12
N ILE A 57 9.32 -16.60 -3.87
CA ILE A 57 9.37 -15.78 -2.65
C ILE A 57 8.09 -14.95 -2.49
N THR A 58 7.76 -14.18 -3.53
CA THR A 58 6.57 -13.30 -3.51
C THR A 58 5.25 -14.06 -3.49
N PHE A 59 5.18 -15.26 -4.09
CA PHE A 59 4.02 -16.15 -3.96
C PHE A 59 3.81 -16.61 -2.52
N ALA A 60 4.88 -16.92 -1.79
CA ALA A 60 4.77 -17.29 -0.38
C ALA A 60 4.18 -16.14 0.46
N LEU A 61 4.60 -14.89 0.21
CA LEU A 61 4.03 -13.72 0.86
C LEU A 61 2.56 -13.50 0.47
N ALA A 62 2.22 -13.63 -0.81
CA ALA A 62 0.84 -13.51 -1.28
C ALA A 62 -0.06 -14.58 -0.61
N LEU A 63 0.40 -15.83 -0.58
CA LEU A 63 -0.32 -16.94 0.07
C LEU A 63 -0.46 -16.72 1.58
N PHE A 64 0.60 -16.26 2.26
CA PHE A 64 0.55 -15.89 3.67
C PHE A 64 -0.55 -14.88 3.96
N HIS A 65 -0.64 -13.82 3.14
CA HIS A 65 -1.69 -12.82 3.27
C HIS A 65 -3.08 -13.35 2.90
N VAL A 66 -3.22 -14.19 1.88
CA VAL A 66 -4.51 -14.82 1.56
C VAL A 66 -5.01 -15.69 2.72
N VAL A 67 -4.13 -16.48 3.34
CA VAL A 67 -4.48 -17.29 4.51
C VAL A 67 -4.93 -16.40 5.67
N LEU A 68 -4.21 -15.31 5.96
CA LEU A 68 -4.64 -14.36 6.99
C LEU A 68 -5.97 -13.68 6.64
N ALA A 69 -6.18 -13.31 5.37
CA ALA A 69 -7.42 -12.72 4.91
C ALA A 69 -8.61 -13.67 5.15
N LEU A 70 -8.45 -14.97 4.86
CA LEU A 70 -9.45 -16.01 5.07
C LEU A 70 -9.73 -16.25 6.55
N LEU A 71 -8.71 -16.27 7.41
CA LEU A 71 -8.87 -16.45 8.85
C LEU A 71 -9.59 -15.26 9.51
N LEU A 72 -9.42 -14.06 8.95
CA LEU A 72 -9.92 -12.80 9.49
C LEU A 72 -11.18 -12.29 8.76
N VAL A 73 -11.86 -13.14 7.99
CA VAL A 73 -13.15 -12.80 7.39
C VAL A 73 -14.16 -12.51 8.50
N ASP A 74 -14.90 -11.42 8.32
CA ASP A 74 -16.02 -11.02 9.19
C ASP A 74 -15.61 -10.64 10.63
N VAL A 75 -14.36 -10.21 10.84
CA VAL A 75 -13.90 -9.70 12.15
C VAL A 75 -14.18 -8.21 12.25
N HIS A 76 -15.10 -7.82 13.14
CA HIS A 76 -15.60 -6.46 13.29
C HIS A 76 -15.14 -5.74 14.58
N ASP A 77 -14.65 -6.48 15.57
CA ASP A 77 -14.22 -5.96 16.88
C ASP A 77 -13.02 -6.79 17.41
N THR A 78 -12.11 -6.15 18.16
CA THR A 78 -10.96 -6.79 18.82
C THR A 78 -11.34 -7.78 19.92
N ARG A 79 -12.61 -7.78 20.36
CA ARG A 79 -13.16 -8.82 21.27
C ARG A 79 -13.21 -10.21 20.65
N ASN A 80 -13.24 -10.29 19.32
CA ASN A 80 -13.20 -11.58 18.65
C ASN A 80 -11.83 -12.22 18.88
N PRO A 81 -11.72 -13.47 19.36
CA PRO A 81 -10.43 -14.13 19.60
C PRO A 81 -9.54 -14.19 18.34
N ARG A 82 -10.15 -14.14 17.15
CA ARG A 82 -9.43 -14.06 15.87
C ARG A 82 -8.68 -12.74 15.68
N ALA A 83 -9.09 -11.64 16.33
CA ALA A 83 -8.36 -10.37 16.28
C ALA A 83 -6.99 -10.47 16.95
N THR A 84 -6.78 -11.41 17.88
CA THR A 84 -5.46 -11.72 18.43
C THR A 84 -4.51 -12.27 17.36
N ILE A 85 -5.03 -12.95 16.34
CA ILE A 85 -4.23 -13.38 15.17
C ILE A 85 -3.78 -12.14 14.39
N GLN A 86 -4.62 -11.12 14.22
CA GLN A 86 -4.21 -9.89 13.52
C GLN A 86 -3.16 -9.12 14.31
N ASN A 87 -3.42 -8.86 15.59
CA ASN A 87 -2.64 -7.91 16.37
C ASN A 87 -1.46 -8.54 17.15
N GLY A 88 -1.44 -9.86 17.31
CA GLY A 88 -0.43 -10.60 18.08
C GLY A 88 0.34 -11.63 17.27
N TRP A 89 0.94 -12.60 17.97
CA TRP A 89 1.56 -13.81 17.41
C TRP A 89 2.62 -13.57 16.32
N TRP A 90 3.41 -12.49 16.44
CA TRP A 90 4.43 -12.13 15.45
C TRP A 90 5.50 -13.21 15.25
N GLY A 91 6.00 -13.85 16.32
CA GLY A 91 6.97 -14.95 16.22
C GLY A 91 6.48 -16.09 15.31
N PRO A 92 5.34 -16.73 15.64
CA PRO A 92 4.72 -17.75 14.79
C PRO A 92 4.41 -17.29 13.36
N LYS A 93 3.98 -16.04 13.17
CA LYS A 93 3.73 -15.48 11.82
C LYS A 93 4.98 -15.43 10.96
N ILE A 94 6.07 -14.91 11.51
CA ILE A 94 7.35 -14.83 10.79
C ILE A 94 7.86 -16.23 10.47
N LEU A 95 7.77 -17.17 11.42
CA LEU A 95 8.14 -18.57 11.18
C LEU A 95 7.26 -19.20 10.09
N ALA A 96 5.95 -18.95 10.09
CA ALA A 96 5.02 -19.43 9.08
C ALA A 96 5.35 -18.88 7.69
N TRP A 97 5.66 -17.58 7.58
CA TRP A 97 6.08 -16.97 6.31
C TRP A 97 7.41 -17.58 5.80
N ILE A 98 8.43 -17.70 6.65
CA ILE A 98 9.71 -18.34 6.26
C ILE A 98 9.46 -19.79 5.82
N SER A 99 8.62 -20.52 6.55
CA SER A 99 8.25 -21.90 6.21
C SER A 99 7.56 -21.97 4.85
N LEU A 100 6.63 -21.05 4.56
CA LEU A 100 5.98 -20.97 3.25
C LEU A 100 7.00 -20.68 2.15
N VAL A 101 7.94 -19.76 2.35
CA VAL A 101 9.01 -19.48 1.38
C VAL A 101 9.80 -20.76 1.09
N VAL A 102 10.25 -21.48 2.12
CA VAL A 102 10.97 -22.76 1.95
C VAL A 102 10.09 -23.80 1.24
N CYS A 103 8.81 -23.92 1.62
CA CYS A 103 7.85 -24.82 0.98
C CYS A 103 7.71 -24.56 -0.52
N THR A 104 7.73 -23.31 -0.96
CA THR A 104 7.61 -22.98 -2.38
C THR A 104 8.74 -23.54 -3.24
N PHE A 105 9.93 -23.80 -2.69
CA PHE A 105 11.03 -24.41 -3.44
C PHE A 105 10.85 -25.90 -3.71
N PHE A 106 10.01 -26.60 -2.94
CA PHE A 106 9.66 -27.99 -3.20
C PHE A 106 8.56 -28.15 -4.27
N LEU A 107 7.85 -27.08 -4.63
CA LEU A 107 6.83 -27.12 -5.67
C LEU A 107 7.46 -27.18 -7.09
N PRO A 108 6.84 -27.90 -8.04
CA PRO A 108 7.33 -28.02 -9.41
C PRO A 108 7.43 -26.66 -10.13
N SER A 109 8.49 -26.47 -10.92
CA SER A 109 8.72 -25.23 -11.68
C SER A 109 7.59 -24.94 -12.69
N ALA A 110 6.93 -25.97 -13.22
CA ALA A 110 5.79 -25.81 -14.15
C ALA A 110 4.63 -25.00 -13.54
N PHE A 111 4.36 -25.18 -12.25
CA PHE A 111 3.34 -24.40 -11.54
C PHE A 111 3.68 -22.91 -11.55
N PHE A 112 4.94 -22.56 -11.24
CA PHE A 112 5.37 -21.17 -11.18
C PHE A 112 5.48 -20.52 -12.56
N VAL A 113 5.77 -21.29 -13.62
CA VAL A 113 5.68 -20.79 -15.00
C VAL A 113 4.24 -20.42 -15.36
N PHE A 114 3.27 -21.25 -15.00
CA PHE A 114 1.85 -20.93 -15.18
C PHE A 114 1.44 -19.71 -14.34
N TRP A 115 1.81 -19.69 -13.07
CA TRP A 115 1.53 -18.58 -12.15
C TRP A 115 2.09 -17.25 -12.68
N ALA A 116 3.37 -17.22 -13.06
CA ALA A 116 4.06 -16.01 -13.53
C ALA A 116 3.46 -15.45 -14.82
N ASN A 117 3.05 -16.31 -15.75
CA ASN A 117 2.58 -15.86 -17.07
C ASN A 117 1.09 -15.50 -17.10
N TYR A 118 0.26 -16.11 -16.25
CA TYR A 118 -1.20 -15.99 -16.35
C TYR A 118 -1.86 -15.41 -15.11
N ILE A 119 -1.43 -15.79 -13.91
CA ILE A 119 -2.13 -15.42 -12.67
C ILE A 119 -1.55 -14.14 -12.06
N ALA A 120 -0.23 -14.09 -11.88
CA ALA A 120 0.45 -12.93 -11.31
C ALA A 120 0.19 -11.62 -12.10
N PRO A 121 0.16 -11.60 -13.45
CA PRO A 121 -0.13 -10.38 -14.21
C PRO A 121 -1.55 -9.86 -13.97
N VAL A 122 -2.54 -10.74 -13.79
CA VAL A 122 -3.94 -10.34 -13.52
C VAL A 122 -4.05 -9.62 -12.18
N PHE A 123 -3.40 -10.15 -11.13
CA PHE A 123 -3.34 -9.49 -9.84
C PHE A 123 -2.51 -8.20 -9.91
N ALA A 124 -1.39 -8.19 -10.62
CA ALA A 124 -0.57 -6.99 -10.78
C ALA A 124 -1.35 -5.85 -11.48
N VAL A 125 -2.12 -6.13 -12.52
CA VAL A 125 -3.00 -5.15 -13.17
C VAL A 125 -4.08 -4.65 -12.20
N SER A 126 -4.65 -5.54 -11.39
CA SER A 126 -5.60 -5.16 -10.34
C SER A 126 -4.96 -4.21 -9.31
N PHE A 127 -3.69 -4.43 -8.96
CA PHE A 127 -2.94 -3.53 -8.09
C PHE A 127 -2.70 -2.16 -8.72
N ILE A 128 -2.43 -2.08 -10.03
CA ILE A 128 -2.26 -0.79 -10.72
C ILE A 128 -3.53 0.06 -10.59
N PHE A 129 -4.72 -0.54 -10.75
CA PHE A 129 -5.98 0.16 -10.54
C PHE A 129 -6.17 0.60 -9.09
N LEU A 130 -5.86 -0.27 -8.13
CA LEU A 130 -5.91 0.07 -6.72
C LEU A 130 -4.96 1.23 -6.38
N GLY A 131 -3.72 1.16 -6.88
CA GLY A 131 -2.70 2.20 -6.73
C GLY A 131 -3.13 3.53 -7.34
N LEU A 132 -3.82 3.52 -8.48
CA LEU A 132 -4.39 4.72 -9.07
C LEU A 132 -5.44 5.37 -8.16
N VAL A 133 -6.34 4.59 -7.58
CA VAL A 133 -7.36 5.14 -6.67
C VAL A 133 -6.74 5.69 -5.38
N LEU A 134 -5.76 4.99 -4.81
CA LEU A 134 -5.01 5.48 -3.67
C LEU A 134 -4.26 6.79 -3.99
N LEU A 135 -3.70 6.89 -5.19
CA LEU A 135 -3.01 8.10 -5.65
C LEU A 135 -3.98 9.27 -5.80
N VAL A 136 -5.20 9.04 -6.31
CA VAL A 136 -6.23 10.10 -6.44
C VAL A 136 -6.66 10.60 -5.06
N ASP A 137 -6.92 9.69 -4.11
CA ASP A 137 -7.25 10.07 -2.73
C ASP A 137 -6.10 10.84 -2.06
N PHE A 138 -4.86 10.35 -2.23
CA PHE A 138 -3.67 11.04 -1.76
C PHE A 138 -3.55 12.45 -2.36
N ALA A 139 -3.83 12.60 -3.65
CA ALA A 139 -3.73 13.88 -4.34
C ALA A 139 -4.76 14.90 -3.82
N HIS A 140 -6.01 14.47 -3.59
CA HIS A 140 -7.01 15.34 -2.97
C HIS A 140 -6.57 15.79 -1.57
N SER A 141 -6.11 14.86 -0.75
CA SER A 141 -5.73 15.22 0.61
C SER A 141 -4.43 15.99 0.72
N TRP A 142 -3.50 15.80 -0.22
CA TRP A 142 -2.33 16.68 -0.34
C TRP A 142 -2.76 18.12 -0.64
N SER A 143 -3.70 18.29 -1.58
CA SER A 143 -4.22 19.62 -1.91
C SER A 143 -4.99 20.27 -0.75
N GLU A 144 -5.83 19.50 -0.05
CA GLU A 144 -6.57 19.96 1.13
C GLU A 144 -5.62 20.34 2.26
N ALA A 145 -4.65 19.48 2.59
CA ALA A 145 -3.68 19.76 3.66
C ALA A 145 -2.87 21.05 3.38
N CYS A 146 -2.50 21.30 2.12
CA CYS A 146 -1.80 22.53 1.76
C CYS A 146 -2.71 23.77 1.85
N LEU A 147 -3.98 23.66 1.48
CA LEU A 147 -4.94 24.76 1.57
C LEU A 147 -5.31 25.07 3.03
N ASP A 148 -5.61 24.05 3.83
CA ASP A 148 -5.94 24.18 5.24
C ASP A 148 -4.81 24.87 6.01
N GLU A 149 -3.56 24.49 5.75
CA GLU A 149 -2.42 25.09 6.45
C GLU A 149 -2.17 26.54 6.01
N TRP A 150 -2.45 26.86 4.75
CA TRP A 150 -2.43 28.24 4.27
C TRP A 150 -3.50 29.10 4.96
N GLU A 151 -4.73 28.59 5.09
CA GLU A 151 -5.82 29.29 5.78
C GLU A 151 -5.55 29.47 7.28
N ARG A 152 -4.95 28.46 7.94
CA ARG A 152 -4.67 28.49 9.39
C ARG A 152 -3.49 29.38 9.76
N GLN A 153 -2.37 29.27 9.04
CA GLN A 153 -1.15 30.01 9.37
C GLN A 153 -1.06 31.36 8.66
N GLY A 154 -1.86 31.60 7.61
CA GLY A 154 -1.72 32.78 6.75
C GLY A 154 -0.38 32.83 6.01
N SER A 155 0.36 31.72 5.97
CA SER A 155 1.70 31.65 5.40
C SER A 155 1.64 31.32 3.92
N ASP A 156 2.15 32.22 3.07
CA ASP A 156 2.21 32.03 1.62
C ASP A 156 3.08 30.83 1.20
N VAL A 157 3.89 30.26 2.10
CA VAL A 157 4.76 29.10 1.83
C VAL A 157 3.94 27.92 1.32
N TRP A 158 2.80 27.60 1.94
CA TRP A 158 1.95 26.47 1.56
C TRP A 158 1.28 26.67 0.20
N LYS A 159 0.94 27.92 -0.14
CA LYS A 159 0.51 28.29 -1.48
C LYS A 159 1.61 28.06 -2.52
N TYR A 160 2.85 28.49 -2.24
CA TYR A 160 3.98 28.23 -3.14
C TYR A 160 4.30 26.74 -3.26
N VAL A 161 4.15 25.95 -2.20
CA VAL A 161 4.31 24.48 -2.24
C VAL A 161 3.26 23.86 -3.15
N LEU A 162 1.99 24.24 -3.01
CA LEU A 162 0.91 23.69 -3.84
C LEU A 162 1.09 24.03 -5.33
N VAL A 163 1.39 25.30 -5.64
CA VAL A 163 1.64 25.74 -7.01
C VAL A 163 2.92 25.11 -7.57
N GLY A 164 3.99 25.07 -6.77
CA GLY A 164 5.28 24.52 -7.16
C GLY A 164 5.22 23.02 -7.45
N THR A 165 4.54 22.24 -6.61
CA THR A 165 4.34 20.80 -6.84
C THR A 165 3.53 20.54 -8.10
N THR A 166 2.44 21.28 -8.30
CA THR A 166 1.59 21.16 -9.50
C THR A 166 2.36 21.50 -10.78
N LEU A 167 3.02 22.65 -10.82
CA LEU A 167 3.79 23.10 -11.98
C LEU A 167 4.99 22.18 -12.26
N GLY A 168 5.67 21.73 -11.20
CA GLY A 168 6.79 20.79 -11.30
C GLY A 168 6.37 19.44 -11.90
N LEU A 169 5.23 18.89 -11.48
CA LEU A 169 4.70 17.64 -12.03
C LEU A 169 4.27 17.77 -13.49
N TYR A 170 3.60 18.87 -13.87
CA TYR A 170 3.31 19.15 -15.28
C TYR A 170 4.60 19.30 -16.12
N GLY A 171 5.61 20.00 -15.59
CA GLY A 171 6.93 20.12 -16.21
C GLY A 171 7.60 18.76 -16.41
N MET A 172 7.53 17.89 -15.39
CA MET A 172 8.04 16.52 -15.46
C MET A 172 7.31 15.70 -16.53
N VAL A 173 5.98 15.78 -16.61
CA VAL A 173 5.17 15.07 -17.62
C VAL A 173 5.55 15.53 -19.03
N LEU A 174 5.71 16.84 -19.25
CA LEU A 174 6.12 17.38 -20.54
C LEU A 174 7.54 16.94 -20.92
N LEU A 175 8.49 17.03 -19.99
CA LEU A 175 9.87 16.60 -20.21
C LEU A 175 9.94 15.10 -20.50
N ALA A 176 9.27 14.27 -19.71
CA ALA A 176 9.22 12.82 -19.93
C ALA A 176 8.60 12.50 -21.29
N THR A 177 7.49 13.14 -21.65
CA THR A 177 6.85 12.96 -22.96
C THR A 177 7.79 13.35 -24.11
N LEU A 178 8.53 14.45 -23.99
CA LEU A 178 9.53 14.86 -24.98
C LEU A 178 10.64 13.81 -25.12
N LEU A 179 11.18 13.32 -24.00
CA LEU A 179 12.20 12.26 -24.01
C LEU A 179 11.67 10.97 -24.65
N LEU A 180 10.42 10.60 -24.39
CA LEU A 180 9.79 9.44 -25.04
C LEU A 180 9.72 9.61 -26.56
N TYR A 181 9.37 10.80 -27.07
CA TYR A 181 9.39 11.04 -28.51
C TYR A 181 10.79 10.98 -29.11
N LEU A 182 11.79 11.55 -28.44
CA LEU A 182 13.17 11.61 -28.92
C LEU A 182 13.85 10.23 -28.93
N PHE A 183 13.60 9.40 -27.92
CA PHE A 183 14.31 8.13 -27.76
C PHE A 183 13.53 6.90 -28.25
N PHE A 184 12.19 6.90 -28.14
CA PHE A 184 11.36 5.72 -28.41
C PHE A 184 10.46 5.83 -29.66
N ALA A 185 10.31 7.03 -30.25
CA ALA A 185 9.40 7.27 -31.39
C ALA A 185 10.10 7.68 -32.70
N THR A 186 11.44 7.62 -32.75
CA THR A 186 12.23 7.95 -33.93
C THR A 186 12.16 6.84 -34.99
N GLY A 187 12.24 7.23 -36.27
CA GLY A 187 12.23 6.28 -37.40
C GLY A 187 10.88 5.57 -37.61
N PRO A 188 10.86 4.25 -37.92
CA PRO A 188 9.66 3.48 -38.28
C PRO A 188 8.80 3.03 -37.08
N CYS A 189 9.05 3.56 -35.87
CA CYS A 189 8.43 3.13 -34.63
C CYS A 189 7.02 3.71 -34.42
N THR A 190 6.11 3.46 -35.36
CA THR A 190 4.73 4.00 -35.38
C THR A 190 3.94 3.59 -34.14
N SER A 191 4.08 2.34 -33.67
CA SER A 191 3.34 1.86 -32.50
C SER A 191 3.69 2.64 -31.23
N ASN A 192 4.97 2.93 -30.98
CA ASN A 192 5.38 3.75 -29.85
C ASN A 192 4.86 5.19 -30.00
N ARG A 193 4.94 5.75 -31.22
CA ARG A 193 4.40 7.08 -31.52
C ARG A 193 2.90 7.18 -31.23
N VAL A 194 2.11 6.17 -31.61
CA VAL A 194 0.67 6.11 -31.35
C VAL A 194 0.38 6.06 -29.85
N LEU A 195 1.11 5.24 -29.08
CA LEU A 195 0.91 5.17 -27.62
C LEU A 195 1.25 6.48 -26.92
N ILE A 196 2.36 7.12 -27.30
CA ILE A 196 2.77 8.42 -26.71
C ILE A 196 1.79 9.53 -27.10
N THR A 197 1.32 9.58 -28.35
CA THR A 197 0.33 10.57 -28.80
C THR A 197 -1.02 10.40 -28.10
N ILE A 198 -1.51 9.17 -27.91
CA ILE A 198 -2.73 8.90 -27.16
C ILE A 198 -2.58 9.36 -25.71
N ASN A 199 -1.47 9.04 -25.04
CA ASN A 199 -1.23 9.48 -23.67
C ASN A 199 -1.20 11.01 -23.54
N LEU A 200 -0.54 11.70 -24.47
CA LEU A 200 -0.53 13.17 -24.51
C LEU A 200 -1.93 13.74 -24.72
N LEU A 201 -2.72 13.18 -25.65
CA LEU A 201 -4.08 13.62 -25.89
C LEU A 201 -4.97 13.42 -24.65
N LEU A 202 -4.93 12.24 -24.04
CA LEU A 202 -5.65 11.95 -22.80
C LEU A 202 -5.20 12.87 -21.66
N SER A 203 -3.93 13.25 -21.62
CA SER A 203 -3.40 14.18 -20.61
C SER A 203 -3.98 15.58 -20.74
N VAL A 204 -4.10 16.06 -21.98
CA VAL A 204 -4.76 17.35 -22.27
C VAL A 204 -6.24 17.29 -21.93
N VAL A 205 -6.95 16.22 -22.36
CA VAL A 205 -8.37 16.03 -22.06
C VAL A 205 -8.63 16.01 -20.55
N LEU A 206 -7.84 15.23 -19.78
CA LEU A 206 -7.99 15.15 -18.33
C LEU A 206 -7.79 16.52 -17.67
N THR A 207 -6.77 17.27 -18.09
CA THR A 207 -6.50 18.61 -17.56
C THR A 207 -7.65 19.58 -17.85
N VAL A 208 -8.22 19.54 -19.05
CA VAL A 208 -9.37 20.37 -19.42
C VAL A 208 -10.61 20.00 -18.60
N LEU A 209 -10.87 18.71 -18.40
CA LEU A 209 -11.99 18.24 -17.59
C LEU A 209 -11.85 18.67 -16.12
N CYS A 210 -10.67 18.56 -15.52
CA CYS A 210 -10.45 18.93 -14.11
C CYS A 210 -10.64 20.43 -13.82
N VAL A 211 -10.48 21.30 -14.84
CA VAL A 211 -10.66 22.77 -14.73
C VAL A 211 -12.04 23.22 -15.23
N HIS A 212 -12.82 22.33 -15.84
CA HIS A 212 -14.11 22.71 -16.42
C HIS A 212 -15.08 23.20 -15.32
N PRO A 213 -15.72 24.38 -15.49
CA PRO A 213 -16.50 25.02 -14.42
C PRO A 213 -17.64 24.14 -13.90
N ARG A 214 -18.34 23.40 -14.78
CA ARG A 214 -19.39 22.46 -14.31
C ARG A 214 -18.90 21.32 -13.45
N ILE A 215 -17.64 20.89 -13.62
CA ILE A 215 -17.06 19.83 -12.78
C ILE A 215 -16.66 20.42 -11.44
N GLN A 216 -16.11 21.63 -11.41
CA GLN A 216 -15.76 22.34 -10.18
C GLN A 216 -17.00 22.77 -9.37
N GLU A 217 -18.09 23.14 -10.03
CA GLU A 217 -19.39 23.40 -9.38
C GLU A 217 -19.95 22.14 -8.68
N ALA A 218 -19.80 20.97 -9.31
CA ALA A 218 -20.25 19.71 -8.74
C ALA A 218 -19.31 19.14 -7.67
N ASN A 219 -17.99 19.37 -7.84
CA ASN A 219 -16.97 18.98 -6.87
C ASN A 219 -15.89 20.08 -6.77
N PRO A 220 -15.99 20.98 -5.77
CA PRO A 220 -15.04 22.09 -5.61
C PRO A 220 -13.62 21.62 -5.22
N ARG A 221 -13.48 20.34 -4.84
CA ARG A 221 -12.18 19.72 -4.55
C ARG A 221 -11.42 19.31 -5.83
N SER A 222 -12.03 19.43 -7.00
CA SER A 222 -11.36 19.17 -8.28
C SER A 222 -10.43 20.32 -8.68
N GLY A 223 -9.16 20.01 -8.94
CA GLY A 223 -8.17 21.01 -9.33
C GLY A 223 -7.02 20.46 -10.17
N LEU A 224 -6.07 21.35 -10.46
CA LEU A 224 -4.90 21.06 -11.29
C LEU A 224 -3.84 20.20 -10.56
N ALA A 225 -3.80 20.29 -9.23
CA ALA A 225 -2.86 19.52 -8.43
C ALA A 225 -3.11 18.01 -8.59
N GLN A 226 -4.39 17.60 -8.54
CA GLN A 226 -4.76 16.20 -8.63
C GLN A 226 -4.55 15.64 -10.03
N SER A 227 -4.91 16.40 -11.08
CA SER A 227 -4.62 15.99 -12.45
C SER A 227 -3.11 15.85 -12.68
N SER A 228 -2.28 16.77 -12.20
CA SER A 228 -0.82 16.70 -12.40
C SER A 228 -0.19 15.41 -11.84
N MET A 229 -0.62 14.95 -10.66
CA MET A 229 -0.12 13.73 -10.02
C MET A 229 -0.55 12.46 -10.77
N VAL A 230 -1.82 12.41 -11.20
CA VAL A 230 -2.33 11.29 -12.01
C VAL A 230 -1.62 11.22 -13.36
N LEU A 231 -1.38 12.36 -14.02
CA LEU A 231 -0.66 12.42 -15.29
C LEU A 231 0.79 11.99 -15.19
N ALA A 232 1.47 12.34 -14.09
CA ALA A 232 2.81 11.86 -13.80
C ALA A 232 2.84 10.33 -13.69
N TYR A 233 1.87 9.74 -12.98
CA TYR A 233 1.75 8.29 -12.86
C TYR A 233 1.42 7.59 -14.19
N MET A 234 0.49 8.14 -14.98
CA MET A 234 0.17 7.60 -16.31
C MET A 234 1.38 7.64 -17.24
N THR A 235 2.14 8.74 -17.22
CA THR A 235 3.37 8.89 -18.01
C THR A 235 4.47 7.93 -17.53
N TYR A 236 4.55 7.68 -16.21
CA TYR A 236 5.42 6.64 -15.64
C TYR A 236 5.04 5.24 -16.14
N LEU A 237 3.76 4.87 -16.09
CA LEU A 237 3.28 3.56 -16.58
C LEU A 237 3.56 3.38 -18.08
N LEU A 238 3.34 4.41 -18.89
CA LEU A 238 3.69 4.39 -20.31
C LEU A 238 5.20 4.22 -20.51
N THR A 239 6.01 4.94 -19.74
CA THR A 239 7.47 4.84 -19.82
C THR A 239 7.92 3.42 -19.49
N SER A 240 7.45 2.84 -18.39
CA SER A 240 7.74 1.46 -17.99
C SER A 240 7.33 0.46 -19.08
N ALA A 241 6.13 0.59 -19.67
CA ALA A 241 5.66 -0.28 -20.74
C ALA A 241 6.53 -0.20 -22.01
N LEU A 242 7.00 1.00 -22.39
CA LEU A 242 7.88 1.18 -23.55
C LEU A 242 9.30 0.65 -23.29
N MET A 243 9.80 0.77 -22.06
CA MET A 243 11.10 0.25 -21.65
C MET A 243 11.15 -1.28 -21.62
N ASN A 244 10.06 -1.94 -21.23
CA ASN A 244 9.97 -3.41 -21.15
C ASN A 244 9.60 -4.06 -22.50
N ARG A 245 9.32 -3.27 -23.53
CA ARG A 245 9.03 -3.79 -24.87
C ARG A 245 10.31 -4.27 -25.54
N ASP A 246 10.40 -5.57 -25.83
CA ASP A 246 11.50 -6.17 -26.57
C ASP A 246 11.41 -5.87 -28.08
N ASN A 247 11.75 -4.64 -28.46
CA ASN A 247 12.00 -4.29 -29.84
C ASN A 247 13.31 -3.51 -29.95
N LYS A 248 14.38 -4.21 -30.27
CA LYS A 248 15.71 -3.60 -30.44
C LYS A 248 15.72 -2.46 -31.44
N GLN A 249 14.82 -2.38 -32.44
CA GLN A 249 14.80 -1.24 -33.36
C GLN A 249 14.17 0.04 -32.77
N CYS A 250 13.30 -0.09 -31.78
CA CYS A 250 12.52 1.03 -31.23
C CYS A 250 12.82 1.33 -29.76
N ASN A 251 13.51 0.43 -29.07
CA ASN A 251 13.86 0.55 -27.67
C ASN A 251 15.39 0.62 -27.52
N PRO A 252 15.96 1.79 -27.16
CA PRO A 252 17.41 1.93 -26.96
C PRO A 252 17.91 1.14 -25.74
N ILE A 253 17.06 0.92 -24.73
CA ILE A 253 17.38 0.16 -23.51
C ILE A 253 17.61 -1.31 -23.84
N ALA A 254 16.77 -1.88 -24.72
CA ALA A 254 16.96 -3.24 -25.22
C ALA A 254 18.27 -3.44 -26.03
N ARG A 255 18.98 -2.36 -26.38
CA ARG A 255 20.33 -2.40 -26.99
C ARG A 255 21.46 -2.26 -25.96
N GLY A 256 21.17 -2.23 -24.67
CA GLY A 256 22.13 -1.98 -23.60
C GLY A 256 22.47 -0.50 -23.39
N ARG A 257 21.70 0.45 -23.97
CA ARG A 257 21.86 1.88 -23.69
C ARG A 257 20.81 2.33 -22.68
N GLY A 258 21.22 2.64 -21.45
CA GLY A 258 20.32 3.16 -20.41
C GLY A 258 19.84 2.12 -19.41
N GLU A 259 20.67 1.11 -19.09
CA GLU A 259 20.44 0.14 -18.01
C GLU A 259 20.15 0.84 -16.66
N SER A 260 20.80 1.97 -16.41
CA SER A 260 20.53 2.82 -15.24
C SER A 260 19.11 3.41 -15.23
N ALA A 261 18.55 3.76 -16.40
CA ALA A 261 17.19 4.31 -16.51
C ALA A 261 16.13 3.23 -16.25
N HIS A 262 16.39 2.01 -16.70
CA HIS A 262 15.52 0.85 -16.47
C HIS A 262 15.47 0.48 -14.98
N THR A 263 16.63 0.31 -14.34
CA THR A 263 16.74 0.08 -12.89
C THR A 263 16.10 1.21 -12.07
N THR A 264 16.31 2.48 -12.46
CA THR A 264 15.65 3.63 -11.81
C THR A 264 14.12 3.55 -11.91
N THR A 265 13.58 3.12 -13.05
CA THR A 265 12.13 2.99 -13.27
C THR A 265 11.52 1.89 -12.41
N ALA A 266 12.25 0.76 -12.25
CA ALA A 266 11.85 -0.31 -11.35
C ALA A 266 11.88 0.15 -9.88
N VAL A 267 12.95 0.84 -9.45
CA VAL A 267 13.06 1.40 -8.08
C VAL A 267 11.90 2.36 -7.78
N LEU A 268 11.60 3.27 -8.70
CA LEU A 268 10.49 4.22 -8.54
C LEU A 268 9.16 3.51 -8.37
N GLY A 269 8.92 2.42 -9.09
CA GLY A 269 7.71 1.60 -8.94
C GLY A 269 7.62 0.89 -7.59
N VAL A 270 8.74 0.40 -7.06
CA VAL A 270 8.80 -0.24 -5.73
C VAL A 270 8.54 0.80 -4.65
N VAL A 271 9.16 1.98 -4.75
CA VAL A 271 8.91 3.09 -3.81
C VAL A 271 7.45 3.53 -3.85
N PHE A 272 6.88 3.69 -5.04
CA PHE A 272 5.46 4.01 -5.20
C PHE A 272 4.57 2.94 -4.55
N THR A 273 4.87 1.66 -4.77
CA THR A 273 4.14 0.54 -4.16
C THR A 273 4.20 0.61 -2.65
N PHE A 274 5.39 0.86 -2.09
CA PHE A 274 5.54 1.01 -0.65
C PHE A 274 4.77 2.19 -0.09
N LEU A 275 4.82 3.35 -0.75
CA LEU A 275 4.04 4.53 -0.36
C LEU A 275 2.54 4.25 -0.45
N ALA A 276 2.08 3.59 -1.51
CA ALA A 276 0.68 3.21 -1.69
C ALA A 276 0.23 2.25 -0.57
N ILE A 277 1.04 1.25 -0.22
CA ILE A 277 0.76 0.33 0.89
C ILE A 277 0.74 1.10 2.21
N ALA A 278 1.75 1.90 2.51
CA ALA A 278 1.85 2.67 3.75
C ALA A 278 0.66 3.64 3.91
N TYR A 279 0.30 4.33 2.84
CA TYR A 279 -0.88 5.19 2.78
C TYR A 279 -2.18 4.39 2.94
N SER A 280 -2.30 3.26 2.25
CA SER A 280 -3.44 2.36 2.38
C SER A 280 -3.63 1.86 3.80
N THR A 281 -2.52 1.54 4.49
CA THR A 281 -2.57 1.11 5.88
C THR A 281 -3.04 2.24 6.81
N THR A 282 -2.74 3.49 6.48
CA THR A 282 -3.05 4.64 7.34
C THR A 282 -4.48 5.15 7.12
N ARG A 283 -4.97 5.14 5.86
CA ARG A 283 -6.23 5.78 5.46
C ARG A 283 -7.16 4.97 4.57
N ALA A 284 -6.66 4.17 3.63
CA ALA A 284 -7.58 3.55 2.66
C ALA A 284 -8.30 2.32 3.20
N ALA A 285 -7.76 1.69 4.24
CA ALA A 285 -8.43 0.58 4.90
C ALA A 285 -9.67 1.04 5.72
N THR A 286 -9.82 2.34 5.98
CA THR A 286 -10.99 2.93 6.69
C THR A 286 -12.14 3.32 5.76
N HIS A 287 -11.91 3.48 4.44
CA HIS A 287 -12.96 3.82 3.47
C HIS A 287 -13.11 2.74 2.39
N THR A 288 -14.10 1.88 2.56
CA THR A 288 -14.58 0.83 1.64
C THR A 288 -15.17 1.41 0.34
N LEU A 289 -14.38 2.15 -0.44
CA LEU A 289 -14.85 2.71 -1.72
C LEU A 289 -14.97 1.65 -2.83
N MET A 290 -14.52 0.41 -2.63
CA MET A 290 -14.23 -0.53 -3.72
C MET A 290 -14.98 -1.87 -3.72
N LEU A 291 -15.75 -2.19 -2.69
CA LEU A 291 -16.61 -3.38 -2.67
C LEU A 291 -17.96 -2.92 -2.17
N GLY A 292 -18.99 -3.00 -3.01
CA GLY A 292 -20.38 -2.59 -2.73
C GLY A 292 -21.07 -3.40 -1.64
N GLY A 293 -20.44 -3.46 -0.47
CA GLY A 293 -21.05 -3.84 0.80
C GLY A 293 -21.78 -2.64 1.37
N ASP A 294 -22.92 -2.95 1.96
CA ASP A 294 -23.97 -2.08 2.42
C ASP A 294 -23.50 -0.78 3.13
N ARG A 295 -24.19 0.32 2.85
CA ARG A 295 -23.92 1.68 3.37
C ARG A 295 -24.30 1.84 4.85
N THR A 296 -24.13 0.83 5.69
CA THR A 296 -24.77 0.83 7.01
C THR A 296 -23.82 0.85 8.21
N THR A 297 -22.50 0.78 8.03
CA THR A 297 -21.58 0.90 9.18
C THR A 297 -20.24 1.49 8.76
N GLY A 298 -20.06 2.79 9.00
CA GLY A 298 -18.78 3.46 8.75
C GLY A 298 -18.83 4.99 8.73
N ASP A 299 -20.01 5.61 8.67
CA ASP A 299 -20.14 7.02 8.97
C ASP A 299 -20.20 7.22 10.49
N ILE A 300 -19.52 8.25 10.97
CA ILE A 300 -19.81 8.84 12.26
C ILE A 300 -21.27 9.31 12.16
N ALA A 301 -22.20 8.47 12.61
CA ALA A 301 -23.59 8.84 12.76
C ALA A 301 -23.64 9.91 13.86
N LEU A 302 -23.67 11.16 13.45
CA LEU A 302 -24.30 12.19 14.29
C LEU A 302 -25.78 11.82 14.33
N ASP A 303 -26.29 11.53 15.53
CA ASP A 303 -27.70 11.24 15.75
C ASP A 303 -28.57 12.31 15.06
N PRO A 304 -29.54 11.95 14.20
CA PRO A 304 -30.35 12.90 13.46
C PRO A 304 -31.47 13.53 14.31
N GLU A 305 -31.57 13.19 15.59
CA GLU A 305 -32.45 13.89 16.51
C GLU A 305 -31.68 15.00 17.23
N PRO A 306 -32.13 16.26 17.16
CA PRO A 306 -31.61 17.29 18.04
C PRO A 306 -31.98 16.89 19.47
N VAL A 307 -31.02 16.37 20.24
CA VAL A 307 -31.17 16.21 21.67
C VAL A 307 -31.52 17.59 22.22
N ALA A 308 -32.74 17.73 22.73
CA ALA A 308 -33.17 18.95 23.38
C ALA A 308 -32.17 19.28 24.49
N MET A 309 -31.58 20.48 24.40
CA MET A 309 -30.58 20.95 25.34
C MET A 309 -31.26 21.25 26.68
N GLU A 310 -31.48 20.23 27.49
CA GLU A 310 -31.86 20.42 28.89
C GLU A 310 -30.61 20.82 29.68
N ALA A 311 -30.50 22.14 29.87
CA ALA A 311 -29.56 22.87 30.73
C ALA A 311 -28.13 23.12 30.18
N PRO A 312 -27.49 24.26 30.57
CA PRO A 312 -26.13 24.57 30.16
C PRO A 312 -25.14 23.68 30.90
N ILE A 313 -24.25 23.04 30.14
CA ILE A 313 -23.15 22.23 30.68
C ILE A 313 -22.12 23.18 31.30
N SER A 314 -22.01 23.21 32.62
CA SER A 314 -21.09 24.08 33.38
C SER A 314 -19.74 23.44 33.70
N VAL A 315 -19.51 22.18 33.29
CA VAL A 315 -18.26 21.45 33.59
C VAL A 315 -17.84 20.59 32.39
N PRO A 316 -16.58 20.65 31.93
CA PRO A 316 -16.09 19.81 30.85
C PRO A 316 -15.99 18.33 31.26
N PRO A 317 -16.19 17.36 30.34
CA PRO A 317 -16.07 15.95 30.67
C PRO A 317 -14.60 15.57 30.90
N ALA A 318 -14.32 14.91 32.03
CA ALA A 318 -12.97 14.62 32.50
C ALA A 318 -12.60 13.12 32.44
N PRO A 319 -11.29 12.76 32.37
CA PRO A 319 -10.83 11.38 32.30
C PRO A 319 -10.95 10.66 33.66
N LYS A 320 -11.24 9.34 33.60
CA LYS A 320 -12.19 8.72 34.53
C LYS A 320 -11.67 8.20 35.90
N ASN A 321 -10.37 8.10 36.19
CA ASN A 321 -9.95 7.29 37.36
C ASN A 321 -9.03 7.96 38.41
N THR A 322 -8.37 9.08 38.10
CA THR A 322 -7.43 9.72 39.06
C THR A 322 -8.13 10.52 40.15
N LEU A 323 -9.26 11.16 39.82
CA LEU A 323 -10.02 12.01 40.74
C LEU A 323 -10.79 11.21 41.81
N ARG A 324 -11.15 9.95 41.53
CA ARG A 324 -11.85 9.08 42.49
C ARG A 324 -10.95 8.70 43.68
N ILE A 325 -9.69 8.37 43.42
CA ILE A 325 -8.71 8.06 44.47
C ILE A 325 -8.43 9.30 45.32
N GLU A 326 -8.32 10.46 44.69
CA GLU A 326 -8.05 11.71 45.41
C GLU A 326 -9.25 12.16 46.25
N ALA A 327 -10.48 11.91 45.78
CA ALA A 327 -11.69 12.10 46.56
C ALA A 327 -11.76 11.14 47.76
N ILE A 328 -11.42 9.86 47.60
CA ILE A 328 -11.40 8.90 48.70
C ILE A 328 -10.28 9.24 49.70
N ARG A 329 -9.09 9.63 49.21
CA ARG A 329 -7.95 10.05 50.04
C ARG A 329 -8.29 11.29 50.87
N SER A 330 -8.95 12.29 50.28
CA SER A 330 -9.37 13.49 51.01
C SER A 330 -10.50 13.20 52.00
N ALA A 331 -11.42 12.28 51.69
CA ALA A 331 -12.46 11.84 52.61
C ALA A 331 -11.89 11.05 53.81
N VAL A 332 -10.85 10.24 53.61
CA VAL A 332 -10.09 9.57 54.68
C VAL A 332 -9.32 10.59 55.51
N ALA A 333 -8.65 11.56 54.88
CA ALA A 333 -7.95 12.64 55.58
C ALA A 333 -8.90 13.52 56.41
N ALA A 334 -10.14 13.69 55.95
CA ALA A 334 -11.22 14.36 56.68
C ALA A 334 -11.86 13.49 57.78
N GLY A 335 -11.40 12.25 57.96
CA GLY A 335 -11.91 11.32 58.98
C GLY A 335 -13.31 10.76 58.72
N SER A 336 -13.88 11.02 57.53
CA SER A 336 -15.22 10.58 57.15
C SER A 336 -15.28 9.13 56.66
N LEU A 337 -14.12 8.56 56.30
CA LEU A 337 -13.96 7.17 55.87
C LEU A 337 -12.75 6.52 56.57
N PRO A 338 -12.82 5.22 56.90
CA PRO A 338 -11.66 4.48 57.40
C PRO A 338 -10.62 4.24 56.30
N SER A 339 -9.34 4.20 56.69
CA SER A 339 -8.21 4.07 55.75
C SER A 339 -8.23 2.76 54.94
N SER A 340 -8.90 1.71 55.44
CA SER A 340 -9.04 0.43 54.74
C SER A 340 -9.77 0.55 53.41
N VAL A 341 -10.69 1.51 53.25
CA VAL A 341 -11.42 1.74 51.98
C VAL A 341 -10.49 2.30 50.90
N LEU A 342 -9.50 3.12 51.29
CA LEU A 342 -8.49 3.62 50.36
C LEU A 342 -7.52 2.51 49.95
N ASP A 343 -7.13 1.66 50.89
CA ASP A 343 -6.22 0.53 50.63
C ASP A 343 -6.88 -0.53 49.72
N ASP A 344 -8.16 -0.86 49.93
CA ASP A 344 -8.93 -1.78 49.09
C ASP A 344 -9.10 -1.23 47.65
N GLU A 345 -9.37 0.08 47.48
CA GLU A 345 -9.48 0.69 46.15
C GLU A 345 -8.11 0.74 45.44
N LEU A 346 -7.01 0.97 46.18
CA LEU A 346 -5.65 0.92 45.64
C LEU A 346 -5.25 -0.50 45.21
N GLN A 347 -5.63 -1.52 45.97
CA GLN A 347 -5.42 -2.93 45.59
C GLN A 347 -6.28 -3.32 44.38
N THR A 348 -7.56 -2.92 44.36
CA THR A 348 -8.46 -3.19 43.23
C THR A 348 -7.92 -2.56 41.95
N GLN A 349 -7.37 -1.33 42.02
CA GLN A 349 -6.72 -0.71 40.87
C GLN A 349 -5.37 -1.35 40.48
N GLN A 350 -4.61 -1.90 41.43
CA GLN A 350 -3.38 -2.63 41.11
C GLN A 350 -3.68 -3.97 40.43
N ASP A 351 -4.72 -4.69 40.87
CA ASP A 351 -5.16 -5.94 40.27
C ASP A 351 -5.87 -5.72 38.93
N GLU A 352 -6.70 -4.67 38.80
CA GLU A 352 -7.26 -4.24 37.50
C GLU A 352 -6.15 -3.73 36.56
N GLY A 353 -5.12 -3.06 37.08
CA GLY A 353 -3.96 -2.60 36.32
C GLY A 353 -3.07 -3.74 35.82
N ARG A 354 -3.10 -4.91 36.46
CA ARG A 354 -2.37 -6.10 36.02
C ARG A 354 -3.10 -6.88 34.92
N VAL A 355 -4.42 -6.72 34.79
CA VAL A 355 -5.25 -7.49 33.84
C VAL A 355 -5.84 -6.64 32.70
N LEU A 356 -6.07 -5.34 32.88
CA LEU A 356 -6.84 -4.55 31.90
C LEU A 356 -6.46 -3.05 31.90
N VAL A 357 -5.35 -2.65 31.26
CA VAL A 357 -5.41 -1.53 30.29
C VAL A 357 -4.25 -1.66 29.30
N ASN A 358 -4.48 -2.34 28.17
CA ASN A 358 -3.70 -2.07 26.97
C ASN A 358 -4.22 -0.73 26.41
N THR A 359 -3.68 0.40 26.91
CA THR A 359 -4.07 1.77 26.50
C THR A 359 -3.81 2.04 25.02
N ASN A 360 -3.18 1.10 24.32
CA ASN A 360 -2.90 1.12 22.89
C ASN A 360 -3.95 0.40 22.02
N ASP A 361 -5.02 -0.18 22.59
CA ASP A 361 -6.09 -0.82 21.80
C ASP A 361 -7.14 0.20 21.35
N ASP A 362 -6.82 0.94 20.29
CA ASP A 362 -7.66 1.96 19.65
C ASP A 362 -8.81 1.36 18.80
N GLU A 363 -9.02 0.04 18.85
CA GLU A 363 -9.97 -0.73 18.01
C GLU A 363 -11.03 -1.51 18.83
N ARG A 364 -11.14 -1.27 20.14
CA ARG A 364 -12.06 -1.98 21.08
C ARG A 364 -13.56 -1.70 20.92
N ALA A 365 -13.91 -0.61 20.22
CA ALA A 365 -15.29 -0.27 19.90
C ALA A 365 -15.69 -0.72 18.48
N GLY A 366 -14.74 -1.22 17.70
CA GLY A 366 -14.89 -1.58 16.30
C GLY A 366 -13.55 -1.45 15.58
N THR A 367 -13.29 -2.36 14.64
CA THR A 367 -12.07 -2.33 13.83
C THR A 367 -12.06 -1.07 12.96
N ARG A 368 -10.98 -0.28 13.03
CA ARG A 368 -10.80 0.91 12.18
C ARG A 368 -10.76 0.57 10.69
N TYR A 369 -10.47 -0.68 10.36
CA TYR A 369 -10.38 -1.15 8.99
C TYR A 369 -10.74 -2.62 8.86
N HIS A 370 -11.17 -3.03 7.67
CA HIS A 370 -11.47 -4.43 7.38
C HIS A 370 -10.16 -5.24 7.25
N TYR A 371 -9.93 -6.14 8.21
CA TYR A 371 -8.70 -6.96 8.26
C TYR A 371 -8.52 -7.86 7.03
N SER A 372 -9.62 -8.41 6.49
CA SER A 372 -9.59 -9.25 5.29
C SER A 372 -9.16 -8.45 4.06
N VAL A 373 -9.79 -7.30 3.81
CA VAL A 373 -9.46 -6.39 2.69
C VAL A 373 -8.02 -5.91 2.80
N PHE A 374 -7.57 -5.56 4.00
CA PHE A 374 -6.18 -5.18 4.25
C PHE A 374 -5.21 -6.25 3.73
N HIS A 375 -5.41 -7.52 4.06
CA HIS A 375 -4.54 -8.59 3.59
C HIS A 375 -4.68 -8.90 2.10
N VAL A 376 -5.87 -8.76 1.53
CA VAL A 376 -6.06 -8.89 0.07
C VAL A 376 -5.23 -7.83 -0.68
N ILE A 377 -5.21 -6.59 -0.20
CA ILE A 377 -4.39 -5.52 -0.79
C ILE A 377 -2.90 -5.91 -0.78
N PHE A 378 -2.39 -6.42 0.35
CA PHE A 378 -1.00 -6.87 0.46
C PHE A 378 -0.69 -8.06 -0.46
N ALA A 379 -1.60 -9.03 -0.59
CA ALA A 379 -1.42 -10.18 -1.48
C ALA A 379 -1.33 -9.76 -2.96
N VAL A 380 -2.21 -8.84 -3.36
CA VAL A 380 -2.24 -8.28 -4.71
C VAL A 380 -1.00 -7.38 -4.97
N ALA A 381 -0.56 -6.63 -3.97
CA ALA A 381 0.69 -5.86 -4.01
C ALA A 381 1.94 -6.75 -4.17
N ALA A 382 1.98 -7.91 -3.49
CA ALA A 382 3.09 -8.85 -3.62
C ALA A 382 3.21 -9.38 -5.05
N CYS A 383 2.07 -9.66 -5.70
CA CYS A 383 2.04 -10.04 -7.11
C CYS A 383 2.53 -8.92 -8.03
N TYR A 384 2.17 -7.66 -7.76
CA TYR A 384 2.68 -6.52 -8.50
C TYR A 384 4.19 -6.34 -8.35
N THR A 385 4.72 -6.42 -7.13
CA THR A 385 6.17 -6.35 -6.87
C THR A 385 6.92 -7.45 -7.61
N ALA A 386 6.38 -8.67 -7.67
CA ALA A 386 6.96 -9.75 -8.45
C ALA A 386 7.10 -9.39 -9.94
N MET A 387 6.03 -8.87 -10.55
CA MET A 387 6.02 -8.47 -11.96
C MET A 387 6.97 -7.29 -12.23
N LEU A 388 7.04 -6.34 -11.30
CA LEU A 388 7.93 -5.20 -11.42
C LEU A 388 9.41 -5.58 -11.32
N LEU A 389 9.79 -6.46 -10.39
CA LEU A 389 11.17 -6.93 -10.22
C LEU A 389 11.64 -7.86 -11.35
N THR A 390 10.70 -8.51 -12.05
CA THR A 390 10.98 -9.43 -13.16
C THR A 390 10.81 -8.77 -14.53
N ASP A 391 10.66 -7.44 -14.57
CA ASP A 391 10.46 -6.65 -15.79
C ASP A 391 9.31 -7.13 -16.68
N TRP A 392 8.32 -7.79 -16.07
CA TRP A 392 7.20 -8.40 -16.77
C TRP A 392 7.61 -9.44 -17.82
N HIS A 393 8.79 -10.05 -17.67
CA HIS A 393 9.27 -11.07 -18.58
C HIS A 393 8.42 -12.35 -18.51
N ALA A 394 8.04 -12.87 -19.68
CA ALA A 394 7.41 -14.18 -19.78
C ALA A 394 8.45 -15.30 -19.55
N VAL A 395 8.11 -16.24 -18.67
CA VAL A 395 8.96 -17.40 -18.35
C VAL A 395 8.54 -18.60 -19.20
N ARG A 396 9.45 -19.45 -19.66
CA ARG A 396 9.12 -20.73 -20.32
C ARG A 396 9.73 -21.90 -19.57
N ALA A 397 9.01 -23.02 -19.55
CA ALA A 397 9.56 -24.27 -19.05
C ALA A 397 10.58 -24.83 -20.06
N VAL A 398 11.70 -25.39 -19.57
CA VAL A 398 12.55 -26.24 -20.40
C VAL A 398 11.73 -27.48 -20.72
N LYS A 399 11.68 -27.90 -21.99
CA LYS A 399 11.21 -29.25 -22.31
C LYS A 399 12.24 -30.21 -21.72
N GLU A 400 11.87 -30.91 -20.65
CA GLU A 400 12.57 -32.13 -20.26
C GLU A 400 12.50 -33.07 -21.47
N PHE A 401 13.67 -33.48 -21.97
CA PHE A 401 13.81 -34.44 -23.07
C PHE A 401 13.73 -35.87 -22.56
#